data_AF-A0A395NBA3-F1
#
_entry.id   AF-A0A395NBA3-F1
#
_cell.length_a   1.000
_cell.length_b   1.000
_cell.length_c   1.000
_cell.angle_alpha   90.00
_cell.angle_beta   90.00
_cell.angle_gamma   90.00
#
_symmetry.space_group_name_H-M   'P 1'
#
loop_
_entity.id
_entity.type
_entity.pdbx_description
1 polymer ?
#
loop_
_entity_poly.entity_id
_entity_poly.type
_entity_poly.pdbx_seq_one_letter_code
_entity_poly.pdbx_strand_id
1 'polypeptide(L)'
;MPGNIINTIMATVKQLFSDQIIDNRLNPVHVAIASKGHQFQSRVLHIPDRFGLFSPGPPRLQAAEGFQVVFMSCILGFVSLPAVVAVLLARLKGRPVLLLALGLAAMIFSTAIFFWVGVCSDRRRSPDYDWGEWKLRTE
;
A
#
# COMPACT_ATOMS: atom_id res chain seq x y z
N MET A 1 -22.34 20.85 12.54
CA MET A 1 -22.03 19.44 12.20
C MET A 1 -20.66 19.18 11.51
N PRO A 2 -19.58 19.99 11.68
CA PRO A 2 -18.25 19.64 11.15
C PRO A 2 -17.39 18.75 12.06
N GLY A 3 -17.63 18.75 13.38
CA GLY A 3 -16.83 17.98 14.35
C GLY A 3 -16.91 16.46 14.16
N ASN A 4 -18.04 15.94 13.69
CA ASN A 4 -18.20 14.50 13.48
C ASN A 4 -17.37 13.98 12.29
N ILE A 5 -17.18 14.82 11.27
CA ILE A 5 -16.39 14.47 10.08
C ILE A 5 -14.90 14.46 10.42
N ILE A 6 -14.40 15.48 11.13
CA ILE A 6 -12.98 15.56 11.54
C ILE A 6 -12.62 14.37 12.43
N ASN A 7 -13.48 14.01 13.39
CA ASN A 7 -13.25 12.86 14.27
C ASN A 7 -13.22 11.53 13.48
N THR A 8 -14.10 11.38 12.48
CA THR A 8 -14.13 10.20 11.60
C THR A 8 -12.88 10.11 10.73
N ILE A 9 -12.45 11.23 10.14
CA ILE A 9 -11.21 11.30 9.36
C ILE A 9 -10.02 10.94 10.25
N MET A 10 -9.93 11.52 11.44
CA MET A 10 -8.82 11.29 12.36
C MET A 10 -8.79 9.83 12.86
N ALA A 11 -9.95 9.23 13.14
CA ALA A 11 -10.05 7.81 13.46
C ALA A 11 -9.58 6.92 12.31
N THR A 12 -9.97 7.27 11.07
CA THR A 12 -9.57 6.53 9.86
C THR A 12 -8.08 6.64 9.61
N VAL A 13 -7.51 7.85 9.74
CA VAL A 13 -6.06 8.09 9.62
C VAL A 13 -5.31 7.30 10.69
N LYS A 14 -5.78 7.33 11.94
CA LYS A 14 -5.18 6.54 13.02
C LYS A 14 -5.20 5.05 12.69
N GLN A 15 -6.33 4.52 12.20
CA GLN A 15 -6.44 3.12 11.79
C GLN A 15 -5.57 2.79 10.56
N LEU A 16 -5.43 3.72 9.62
CA LEU A 16 -4.58 3.54 8.44
C LEU A 16 -3.11 3.34 8.84
N PHE A 17 -2.64 4.08 9.84
CA PHE A 17 -1.27 4.00 10.35
C PHE A 17 -1.09 2.99 11.50
N SER A 18 -2.17 2.38 11.98
CA SER A 18 -2.11 1.28 12.95
C SER A 18 -1.71 -0.03 12.28
N ASP A 19 -1.25 -0.96 13.12
CA ASP A 19 -0.87 -2.30 12.70
C ASP A 19 -2.06 -3.06 12.06
N GLN A 20 -1.74 -4.15 11.35
CA GLN A 20 -2.70 -5.04 10.70
C GLN A 20 -3.68 -5.69 11.69
N ILE A 21 -3.33 -5.76 12.98
CA ILE A 21 -4.16 -6.26 14.07
C ILE A 21 -4.35 -5.13 15.11
N ILE A 22 -5.60 -4.78 15.41
CA ILE A 22 -5.99 -3.82 16.44
C ILE A 22 -6.88 -4.55 17.44
N ASP A 23 -6.55 -4.51 18.74
CA ASP A 23 -7.35 -5.11 19.81
C ASP A 23 -7.75 -6.57 19.54
N ASN A 24 -6.78 -7.37 19.06
CA ASN A 24 -6.96 -8.78 18.68
C ASN A 24 -8.00 -9.00 17.57
N ARG A 25 -8.29 -7.97 16.77
CA ARG A 25 -9.12 -8.03 15.56
C ARG A 25 -8.34 -7.54 14.36
N LEU A 26 -8.69 -8.04 13.18
CA LEU A 26 -8.14 -7.53 11.93
C LEU A 26 -8.56 -6.07 11.74
N ASN A 27 -7.61 -5.25 11.32
CA ASN A 27 -7.87 -3.85 11.04
C ASN A 27 -8.86 -3.72 9.86
N PRO A 28 -10.08 -3.20 10.10
CA PRO A 28 -11.13 -3.20 9.08
C PRO A 28 -10.79 -2.27 7.91
N VAL A 29 -9.97 -1.23 8.13
CA VAL A 29 -9.55 -0.30 7.07
C VAL A 29 -8.65 -1.01 6.06
N HIS A 30 -7.67 -1.79 6.53
CA HIS A 30 -6.77 -2.52 5.64
C HIS A 30 -7.50 -3.60 4.83
N VAL A 31 -8.43 -4.33 5.45
CA VAL A 31 -9.29 -5.30 4.75
C VAL A 31 -10.17 -4.60 3.70
N ALA A 32 -10.74 -3.43 4.03
CA ALA A 32 -11.55 -2.67 3.10
C ALA A 32 -10.73 -2.18 1.89
N ILE A 33 -9.50 -1.70 2.12
CA ILE A 33 -8.57 -1.30 1.06
C ILE A 33 -8.27 -2.47 0.14
N ALA A 34 -7.92 -3.62 0.68
CA ALA A 34 -7.55 -4.79 -0.13
C ALA A 34 -8.75 -5.36 -0.90
N SER A 35 -9.92 -5.51 -0.27
CA SER A 35 -11.12 -6.01 -0.95
C SER A 35 -11.60 -5.09 -2.08
N LYS A 36 -11.63 -3.77 -1.86
CA LYS A 36 -12.00 -2.80 -2.90
C LYS A 36 -10.93 -2.70 -3.98
N GLY A 37 -9.66 -2.75 -3.59
CA GLY A 37 -8.53 -2.78 -4.51
C GLY A 37 -8.57 -4.00 -5.42
N HIS A 38 -8.83 -5.18 -4.86
CA HIS A 38 -9.01 -6.42 -5.63
C HIS A 38 -10.20 -6.34 -6.58
N GLN A 39 -11.35 -5.84 -6.11
CA GLN A 39 -12.53 -5.66 -6.96
C GLN A 39 -12.24 -4.75 -8.15
N PHE A 40 -11.49 -3.66 -7.94
CA PHE A 40 -11.09 -2.77 -9.02
C PHE A 40 -10.08 -3.44 -9.97
N GLN A 41 -9.06 -4.11 -9.44
CA GLN A 41 -8.05 -4.81 -10.23
C GLN A 41 -8.65 -5.90 -11.12
N SER A 42 -9.55 -6.72 -10.57
CA SER A 42 -10.15 -7.85 -11.30
C SER A 42 -11.23 -7.39 -12.28
N ARG A 43 -12.10 -6.44 -11.91
CA ARG A 43 -13.26 -6.05 -12.75
C ARG A 43 -12.96 -4.93 -13.74
N VAL A 44 -12.11 -3.98 -13.37
CA VAL A 44 -11.82 -2.82 -14.23
C VAL A 44 -10.58 -3.08 -15.05
N LEU A 45 -9.49 -3.48 -14.38
CA LEU A 45 -8.19 -3.67 -15.04
C LEU A 45 -7.98 -5.07 -15.60
N HIS A 46 -8.85 -6.03 -15.26
CA HIS A 46 -8.75 -7.44 -15.66
C HIS A 46 -7.38 -8.06 -15.36
N ILE A 47 -6.75 -7.63 -14.26
CA ILE A 47 -5.45 -8.15 -13.83
C ILE A 47 -5.68 -9.51 -13.16
N PRO A 48 -4.99 -10.58 -13.61
CA PRO A 48 -5.06 -11.88 -12.96
C PRO A 48 -4.57 -11.83 -11.50
N ASP A 49 -5.20 -12.58 -10.60
CA ASP A 49 -4.89 -12.57 -9.16
C ASP A 49 -3.41 -12.82 -8.85
N ARG A 50 -2.74 -13.65 -9.66
CA ARG A 50 -1.29 -13.93 -9.52
C ARG A 50 -0.38 -12.71 -9.70
N PHE A 51 -0.84 -11.71 -10.44
CA PHE A 51 -0.09 -10.48 -10.75
C PHE A 51 -0.69 -9.24 -10.08
N GLY A 52 -1.81 -9.40 -9.38
CA GLY A 52 -2.47 -8.32 -8.65
C GLY A 52 -1.70 -7.95 -7.39
N LEU A 53 -1.78 -6.68 -7.00
CA LEU A 53 -1.33 -6.23 -5.67
C LEU A 53 -2.25 -6.75 -4.56
N PHE A 54 -3.50 -7.05 -4.90
CA PHE A 54 -4.49 -7.61 -3.99
C PHE A 54 -4.93 -8.98 -4.48
N SER A 55 -5.31 -9.85 -3.55
CA SER A 55 -5.78 -11.20 -3.84
C SER A 55 -7.13 -11.49 -3.16
N PRO A 56 -7.95 -12.43 -3.69
CA PRO A 56 -9.24 -12.79 -3.10
C PRO A 56 -9.11 -13.68 -1.85
N GLY A 57 -7.92 -13.76 -1.25
CA GLY A 57 -7.61 -14.68 -0.16
C GLY A 57 -8.27 -14.31 1.18
N PRO A 58 -7.89 -15.00 2.27
CA PRO A 58 -8.54 -14.85 3.57
C PRO A 58 -8.44 -13.40 4.07
N PRO A 59 -9.37 -12.92 4.93
CA PRO A 59 -9.34 -11.55 5.46
C PRO A 59 -8.00 -11.15 6.09
N ARG A 60 -7.25 -12.13 6.59
CA ARG A 60 -5.92 -11.96 7.17
C ARG A 60 -4.87 -11.55 6.12
N LEU A 61 -4.92 -12.18 4.95
CA LEU A 61 -4.11 -11.80 3.79
C LEU A 61 -4.49 -10.41 3.32
N GLN A 62 -5.79 -10.12 3.23
CA GLN A 62 -6.29 -8.80 2.83
C GLN A 62 -5.85 -7.69 3.79
N ALA A 63 -5.84 -7.93 5.11
CA ALA A 63 -5.34 -6.96 6.08
C ALA A 63 -3.82 -6.72 5.92
N ALA A 64 -3.05 -7.77 5.68
CA ALA A 64 -1.61 -7.67 5.44
C ALA A 64 -1.30 -6.93 4.13
N GLU A 65 -1.99 -7.27 3.03
CA GLU A 65 -1.87 -6.61 1.73
C GLU A 65 -2.28 -5.14 1.81
N GLY A 66 -3.37 -4.83 2.52
CA GLY A 66 -3.82 -3.46 2.77
C GLY A 66 -2.77 -2.63 3.52
N PHE A 67 -2.23 -3.17 4.62
CA PHE A 67 -1.15 -2.52 5.38
C PHE A 67 0.10 -2.30 4.51
N GLN A 68 0.50 -3.32 3.74
CA GLN A 68 1.66 -3.26 2.88
C GLN A 68 1.50 -2.19 1.79
N VAL A 69 0.33 -2.07 1.17
CA VAL A 69 0.04 -1.03 0.18
C VAL A 69 0.05 0.38 0.79
N VAL A 70 -0.51 0.54 1.99
CA VAL A 70 -0.45 1.83 2.71
C VAL A 70 1.00 2.22 2.98
N PHE A 71 1.79 1.30 3.54
CA PHE A 71 3.19 1.54 3.84
C PHE A 71 4.02 1.85 2.59
N MET A 72 3.80 1.10 1.50
CA MET A 72 4.42 1.37 0.20
C MET A 72 4.05 2.74 -0.36
N SER A 73 2.77 3.13 -0.25
CA SER A 73 2.31 4.45 -0.70
C SER A 73 3.00 5.57 0.07
N CYS A 74 3.23 5.39 1.37
CA CYS A 74 3.99 6.34 2.19
C CYS A 74 5.46 6.42 1.74
N ILE A 75 6.14 5.29 1.52
CA ILE A 75 7.53 5.27 1.05
C ILE A 75 7.65 5.94 -0.33
N LEU A 76 6.79 5.57 -1.27
CA LEU A 76 6.80 6.16 -2.61
C LEU A 76 6.54 7.66 -2.54
N GLY A 77 5.59 8.11 -1.71
CA GLY A 77 5.34 9.54 -1.47
C GLY A 77 6.56 10.25 -0.91
N PHE A 78 7.17 9.69 0.14
CA PHE A 78 8.34 10.28 0.79
C PHE A 78 9.55 10.40 -0.15
N VAL A 79 9.76 9.42 -1.03
CA VAL A 79 10.88 9.44 -2.00
C VAL A 79 10.58 10.31 -3.21
N SER A 80 9.34 10.27 -3.74
CA SER A 80 8.98 10.98 -4.98
C SER A 80 8.74 12.47 -4.76
N LEU A 81 8.21 12.89 -3.61
CA LEU A 81 7.84 14.29 -3.38
C LEU A 81 9.05 15.24 -3.40
N PRO A 82 10.14 14.98 -2.65
CA PRO A 82 11.33 15.85 -2.69
C PRO A 82 11.99 15.86 -4.07
N ALA A 83 11.97 14.72 -4.75
CA ALA A 83 12.48 14.55 -6.11
C ALA A 83 11.71 15.42 -7.13
N VAL A 84 10.38 15.41 -7.08
CA VAL A 84 9.53 16.25 -7.93
C VAL A 84 9.80 17.73 -7.63
N VAL A 85 9.89 18.11 -6.35
CA VAL A 85 10.23 19.49 -5.95
C VAL A 85 11.59 19.90 -6.51
N ALA A 86 12.61 19.03 -6.43
CA ALA A 86 13.94 19.31 -6.95
C ALA A 86 13.94 19.53 -8.47
N VAL A 87 13.19 18.73 -9.25
CA VAL A 87 13.02 18.93 -10.69
C VAL A 87 12.34 20.25 -11.00
N LEU A 88 11.27 20.58 -10.28
CA LEU A 88 10.54 21.83 -10.47
C LEU A 88 11.44 23.04 -10.19
N LEU A 89 12.20 23.01 -9.09
CA LEU A 89 13.17 24.06 -8.77
C LEU A 89 14.28 24.18 -9.82
N ALA A 90 14.79 23.06 -10.33
CA ALA A 90 15.80 23.06 -11.37
C ALA A 90 15.26 23.63 -12.70
N ARG A 91 14.01 23.30 -13.06
CA ARG A 91 13.29 23.88 -14.20
C ARG A 91 13.13 25.38 -14.07
N LEU A 92 12.68 25.86 -12.91
CA LEU A 92 12.49 27.28 -12.64
C LEU A 92 13.81 28.07 -12.72
N LYS A 93 14.94 27.43 -12.40
CA LYS A 93 16.29 28.00 -12.55
C LYS A 93 16.87 27.87 -13.98
N GLY A 94 16.08 27.43 -14.95
CA GLY A 94 16.51 27.27 -16.34
C GLY A 94 17.51 26.13 -16.58
N ARG A 95 17.67 25.20 -15.62
CA ARG A 95 18.60 24.07 -15.77
C ARG A 95 18.00 22.99 -16.68
N PRO A 96 18.83 22.25 -17.44
CA PRO A 96 18.36 21.06 -18.14
C PRO A 96 17.99 19.99 -17.11
N VAL A 97 16.72 19.60 -17.08
CA VAL A 97 16.22 18.61 -16.10
C VAL A 97 15.93 17.24 -16.72
N LEU A 98 16.13 17.06 -18.03
CA LEU A 98 15.74 15.83 -18.71
C LEU A 98 16.38 14.60 -18.04
N LEU A 99 17.69 14.67 -17.80
CA LEU A 99 18.42 13.57 -17.19
C LEU A 99 17.98 13.31 -15.73
N LEU A 100 17.69 14.37 -14.98
CA LEU A 100 17.17 14.28 -13.62
C LEU A 100 15.76 13.65 -13.61
N ALA A 101 14.88 14.10 -14.50
CA ALA A 101 13.52 13.58 -14.64
C ALA A 101 13.52 12.10 -15.07
N LEU A 102 14.39 11.72 -16.01
CA LEU A 102 14.56 10.33 -16.44
C LEU A 102 15.10 9.47 -15.29
N GLY A 103 16.12 9.94 -14.55
CA GLY A 103 16.65 9.23 -13.40
C GLY A 103 15.60 9.02 -12.31
N LEU A 104 14.77 10.03 -12.05
CA LEU A 104 13.66 9.92 -11.09
C LEU A 104 12.56 8.97 -11.55
N ALA A 105 12.18 9.03 -12.83
CA ALA A 105 11.22 8.09 -13.41
C ALA A 105 11.73 6.64 -13.29
N ALA A 106 13.00 6.40 -13.61
CA ALA A 106 13.64 5.09 -13.46
C ALA A 106 13.69 4.61 -12.01
N MET A 107 14.00 5.51 -11.06
CA MET A 107 14.03 5.18 -9.63
C MET A 107 12.62 4.83 -9.10
N ILE A 108 11.59 5.61 -9.46
CA ILE A 108 10.20 5.32 -9.06
C ILE A 108 9.74 4.00 -9.66
N PHE A 109 10.02 3.77 -10.95
CA PHE A 109 9.62 2.57 -11.65
C PHE A 109 10.31 1.31 -11.08
N SER A 110 11.62 1.37 -10.85
CA SER A 110 12.36 0.26 -10.24
C SER A 110 11.89 -0.04 -8.82
N THR A 111 11.60 0.99 -8.02
CA THR A 111 11.03 0.83 -6.68
C THR A 111 9.66 0.16 -6.73
N ALA A 112 8.78 0.60 -7.64
CA ALA A 112 7.47 0.00 -7.84
C ALA A 112 7.56 -1.46 -8.30
N ILE A 113 8.49 -1.80 -9.19
CA ILE A 113 8.75 -3.19 -9.61
C ILE A 113 9.22 -4.03 -8.43
N PHE A 114 10.21 -3.56 -7.67
CA PHE A 114 10.73 -4.29 -6.53
C PHE A 114 9.63 -4.63 -5.52
N PHE A 115 8.77 -3.65 -5.24
CA PHE A 115 7.59 -3.86 -4.40
C PHE A 115 6.59 -4.83 -5.00
N TRP A 116 6.27 -4.69 -6.29
CA TRP A 116 5.36 -5.61 -6.98
C TRP A 116 5.87 -7.05 -6.95
N VAL A 117 7.17 -7.27 -7.18
CA VAL A 117 7.82 -8.59 -7.08
C VAL A 117 7.72 -9.12 -5.64
N GLY A 118 7.98 -8.28 -4.64
CA GLY A 118 7.87 -8.66 -3.23
C GLY A 118 6.46 -9.11 -2.85
N VAL A 119 5.43 -8.41 -3.34
CA VAL A 119 4.02 -8.78 -3.13
C VAL A 119 3.67 -10.08 -3.85
N CYS A 120 4.06 -10.21 -5.12
CA CYS A 120 3.76 -11.41 -5.90
C CYS A 120 4.48 -12.66 -5.37
N SER A 121 5.65 -12.47 -4.74
CA SER A 121 6.45 -13.56 -4.17
C SER A 121 6.17 -13.80 -2.68
N ASP A 122 5.20 -13.10 -2.09
CA ASP A 122 4.89 -13.27 -0.67
C ASP A 122 4.37 -14.69 -0.41
N ARG A 123 5.07 -15.41 0.47
CA ARG A 123 4.71 -16.78 0.87
C ARG A 123 3.30 -16.85 1.45
N ARG A 124 2.79 -15.76 2.02
CA ARG A 124 1.41 -15.65 2.53
C ARG A 124 0.32 -15.88 1.49
N ARG A 125 0.65 -15.76 0.19
CA ARG A 125 -0.24 -16.05 -0.93
C ARG A 125 -0.30 -17.52 -1.31
N SER A 126 0.61 -18.33 -0.79
CA SER A 126 0.59 -19.77 -1.05
C SER A 126 -0.63 -20.41 -0.39
N PRO A 127 -1.35 -21.31 -1.08
CA PRO A 127 -2.56 -21.93 -0.54
C PRO A 127 -2.26 -22.83 0.67
N ASP A 128 -1.02 -23.30 0.80
CA ASP A 128 -0.46 -24.06 1.91
C ASP A 128 0.10 -23.19 3.05
N TYR A 129 -0.06 -21.86 2.97
CA TYR A 129 0.41 -20.98 4.03
C TYR A 129 -0.40 -21.16 5.32
N ASP A 130 0.24 -21.74 6.32
CA ASP A 130 -0.31 -21.81 7.66
C ASP A 130 -0.22 -20.44 8.35
N TRP A 131 -1.38 -19.84 8.60
CA TRP A 131 -1.49 -18.57 9.30
C TRP A 131 -1.32 -18.70 10.83
N GLY A 132 -1.28 -19.93 11.36
CA GLY A 132 -1.23 -20.25 12.78
C GLY A 132 -2.52 -19.89 13.54
N GLU A 133 -2.74 -20.54 14.67
CA GLU A 133 -3.83 -20.19 15.61
C GLU A 133 -3.55 -18.83 16.24
N TRP A 134 -4.46 -17.87 16.05
CA TRP A 134 -4.26 -16.47 16.45
C TRP A 134 -5.05 -16.08 17.71
N LYS A 135 -5.82 -17.01 18.28
CA LYS A 135 -6.43 -16.79 19.59
C LYS A 135 -5.41 -17.14 20.67
N LEU A 136 -5.13 -16.12 21.50
CA LEU A 136 -4.56 -16.17 22.85
C LEU A 136 -3.03 -16.09 22.96
N ARG A 137 -2.51 -14.85 22.90
CA ARG A 137 -1.61 -14.45 23.99
C ARG A 137 -2.51 -13.99 25.14
N THR A 138 -3.01 -14.94 25.92
CA THR A 138 -3.41 -14.67 27.31
C THR A 138 -2.12 -14.70 28.10
N GLU A 139 -1.54 -13.52 28.32
CA GLU A 139 -0.81 -13.17 29.55
C GLU A 139 -1.02 -11.68 29.78
#